data_AF-A0A452XRQ7-F1
#
_entry.id   AF-A0A452XRQ7-F1
#
_cell.length_a   1.000
_cell.length_b   1.000
_cell.length_c   1.000
_cell.angle_alpha   90.00
_cell.angle_beta   90.00
_cell.angle_gamma   90.00
#
_symmetry.space_group_name_H-M   'P 1'
#
loop_
_entity.id
_entity.type
_entity.pdbx_description
1 polymer ?
#
loop_
_entity_poly.entity_id
_entity_poly.type
_entity_poly.pdbx_seq_one_letter_code
_entity_poly.pdbx_strand_id
1 'polypeptide(L)'
;FCDIGNKNRVLSYGIAGAVIFRAVLIILGVATIQSFEAVNLFFAAILLFSSYKLFAGDEEESDLSDNFIVKTCQKFIPVTDYYDGDRFLINQDGIWKATPLLLTLVVIELSDIAFAVDSIPAIFGVTRDPLIILSSNIFAISGLRSLYVLISESMSELEYLQPAVGIVLGFIGAKMIFDFCGYHIPTEASLAVVTTCLSGGVILSLRKASSEERDK
;
A
#
# COMPACT_ATOMS: atom_id res chain seq x y z
N PHE A 1 18.23 -0.07 -27.14
CA PHE A 1 19.22 0.58 -26.23
C PHE A 1 19.45 2.07 -26.54
N CYS A 2 18.48 2.79 -27.11
CA CYS A 2 18.57 4.24 -27.34
C CYS A 2 17.19 4.85 -27.04
N ASP A 3 16.89 5.09 -25.76
CA ASP A 3 15.87 6.06 -25.27
C ASP A 3 15.76 6.01 -23.72
N ILE A 4 16.89 6.19 -23.01
CA ILE A 4 16.94 6.10 -21.52
C ILE A 4 16.98 7.51 -20.87
N GLY A 5 17.13 8.58 -21.67
CA GLY A 5 17.31 9.95 -21.17
C GLY A 5 16.04 10.69 -20.75
N ASN A 6 14.96 10.63 -21.55
CA ASN A 6 13.73 11.41 -21.30
C ASN A 6 12.58 10.64 -20.63
N LYS A 7 12.43 9.33 -20.90
CA LYS A 7 11.46 8.45 -20.20
C LYS A 7 11.65 8.44 -18.67
N ASN A 8 12.90 8.57 -18.21
CA ASN A 8 13.22 8.57 -16.79
C ASN A 8 12.70 9.80 -16.05
N ARG A 9 12.57 10.96 -16.71
CA ARG A 9 12.14 12.19 -16.02
C ARG A 9 10.66 12.16 -15.69
N VAL A 10 9.81 11.79 -16.66
CA VAL A 10 8.35 11.70 -16.47
C VAL A 10 8.00 10.65 -15.41
N LEU A 11 8.60 9.47 -15.46
CA LEU A 11 8.39 8.42 -14.46
C LEU A 11 8.90 8.85 -13.07
N SER A 12 10.02 9.58 -13.01
CA SER A 12 10.54 10.13 -11.75
C SER A 12 9.63 11.23 -11.18
N TYR A 13 9.02 12.09 -12.03
CA TYR A 13 8.05 13.09 -11.56
C TYR A 13 6.76 12.43 -11.03
N GLY A 14 6.32 11.32 -11.63
CA GLY A 14 5.17 10.56 -11.14
C GLY A 14 5.41 9.91 -9.79
N ILE A 15 6.56 9.22 -9.64
CA ILE A 15 6.96 8.62 -8.35
C ILE A 15 7.18 9.70 -7.28
N ALA A 16 7.84 10.81 -7.64
CA ALA A 16 8.03 11.94 -6.73
C ALA A 16 6.69 12.56 -6.30
N GLY A 17 5.74 12.70 -7.23
CA GLY A 17 4.38 13.17 -6.94
C GLY A 17 3.65 12.26 -5.96
N ALA A 18 3.69 10.94 -6.18
CA ALA A 18 3.08 9.95 -5.29
C ALA A 18 3.65 10.03 -3.86
N VAL A 19 4.97 10.11 -3.72
CA VAL A 19 5.63 10.25 -2.41
C VAL A 19 5.22 11.55 -1.71
N ILE A 20 5.11 12.66 -2.44
CA ILE A 20 4.67 13.94 -1.88
C ILE A 20 3.22 13.85 -1.41
N PHE A 21 2.33 13.30 -2.25
CA PHE A 21 0.92 13.15 -1.91
C PHE A 21 0.74 12.29 -0.66
N ARG A 22 1.49 11.20 -0.57
CA ARG A 22 1.54 10.33 0.60
C ARG A 22 2.01 11.07 1.86
N ALA A 23 3.06 11.87 1.77
CA ALA A 23 3.51 12.69 2.89
C ALA A 23 2.43 13.68 3.35
N VAL A 24 1.71 14.32 2.41
CA VAL A 24 0.59 15.22 2.71
C VAL A 24 -0.56 14.47 3.40
N LEU A 25 -0.97 13.32 2.87
CA LEU A 25 -2.04 12.49 3.47
C LEU A 25 -1.68 12.03 4.88
N ILE A 26 -0.43 11.61 5.11
CA ILE A 26 0.05 11.22 6.44
C ILE A 26 -0.03 12.40 7.41
N ILE A 27 0.48 13.57 7.02
CA ILE A 27 0.48 14.77 7.87
C ILE A 27 -0.95 15.19 8.19
N LEU A 28 -1.84 15.22 7.19
CA LEU A 28 -3.26 15.51 7.39
C LEU A 28 -3.93 14.46 8.27
N GLY A 29 -3.61 13.18 8.10
CA GLY A 29 -4.11 12.07 8.90
C GLY A 29 -3.72 12.20 10.37
N VAL A 30 -2.44 12.51 10.65
CA VAL A 30 -1.96 12.78 12.01
C VAL A 30 -2.75 13.93 12.64
N ALA A 31 -2.85 15.05 11.93
CA ALA A 31 -3.54 16.24 12.44
C ALA A 31 -5.02 15.97 12.74
N THR A 32 -5.66 15.13 11.90
CA THR A 32 -7.06 14.75 12.06
C THR A 32 -7.27 13.84 13.28
N ILE A 33 -6.41 12.82 13.46
CA ILE A 33 -6.48 11.91 14.62
C ILE A 33 -6.21 12.62 15.94
N GLN A 34 -5.26 13.54 15.98
CA GLN A 34 -4.96 14.29 17.21
C GLN A 34 -6.16 15.12 17.67
N SER A 35 -7.06 15.48 16.75
CA SER A 35 -8.22 16.31 17.02
C SER A 35 -9.49 15.51 17.35
N PHE A 36 -9.60 14.25 16.87
CA PHE A 36 -10.80 13.43 17.03
C PHE A 36 -10.51 11.99 17.43
N GLU A 37 -10.83 11.65 18.68
CA GLU A 37 -10.66 10.30 19.22
C GLU A 37 -11.60 9.27 18.55
N ALA A 38 -12.78 9.71 18.09
CA ALA A 38 -13.72 8.88 17.33
C ALA A 38 -13.12 8.32 16.02
N VAL A 39 -12.13 9.03 15.44
CA VAL A 39 -11.44 8.57 14.21
C VAL A 39 -10.62 7.31 14.50
N ASN A 40 -10.02 7.18 15.69
CA ASN A 40 -9.30 5.96 16.07
C ASN A 40 -10.23 4.75 16.13
N LEU A 41 -11.44 4.91 16.66
CA LEU A 41 -12.42 3.81 16.71
C LEU A 41 -12.91 3.42 15.31
N PHE A 42 -13.11 4.40 14.43
CA PHE A 42 -13.44 4.15 13.03
C PHE A 42 -12.32 3.39 12.30
N PHE A 43 -11.07 3.79 12.51
CA PHE A 43 -9.88 3.10 11.96
C PHE A 43 -9.71 1.70 12.51
N ALA A 44 -9.99 1.48 13.80
CA ALA A 44 -10.03 0.16 14.39
C ALA A 44 -11.08 -0.74 13.72
N ALA A 45 -12.27 -0.22 13.43
CA ALA A 45 -13.32 -0.95 12.73
C ALA A 45 -12.91 -1.33 11.29
N ILE A 46 -12.26 -0.42 10.56
CA ILE A 46 -11.71 -0.70 9.22
C ILE A 46 -10.67 -1.83 9.27
N LEU A 47 -9.74 -1.79 10.24
CA LEU A 47 -8.71 -2.81 10.37
C LEU A 47 -9.27 -4.18 10.72
N LEU A 48 -10.24 -4.23 11.64
CA LEU A 48 -10.92 -5.48 11.98
C LEU A 48 -11.71 -6.04 10.79
N PHE A 49 -12.37 -5.16 10.03
CA PHE A 49 -13.05 -5.55 8.81
C PHE A 49 -12.08 -6.11 7.77
N SER A 50 -10.94 -5.45 7.55
CA SER A 50 -9.90 -5.87 6.60
C SER A 50 -9.27 -7.20 7.01
N SER A 51 -8.97 -7.37 8.30
CA SER A 51 -8.50 -8.64 8.88
C SER A 51 -9.50 -9.77 8.66
N TYR A 52 -10.78 -9.53 8.98
CA TYR A 52 -11.84 -10.51 8.78
C TYR A 52 -11.97 -10.90 7.31
N LYS A 53 -11.96 -9.91 6.41
CA LYS A 53 -12.06 -10.12 4.97
C LYS A 53 -10.92 -10.97 4.43
N LEU A 54 -9.69 -10.73 4.93
CA LEU A 54 -8.52 -11.50 4.53
C LEU A 54 -8.59 -12.97 4.95
N PHE A 55 -9.18 -13.27 6.11
CA PHE A 55 -9.44 -14.64 6.56
C PHE A 55 -10.65 -15.29 5.89
N ALA A 56 -11.62 -14.49 5.45
CA ALA A 56 -12.78 -14.97 4.71
C ALA A 56 -12.43 -15.47 3.31
N GLY A 57 -11.19 -15.27 2.85
CA GLY A 57 -10.70 -15.74 1.55
C GLY A 57 -11.07 -14.83 0.39
N ASP A 58 -11.41 -13.56 0.65
CA ASP A 58 -11.62 -12.55 -0.40
C ASP A 58 -10.28 -12.05 -0.98
N GLU A 59 -9.46 -12.98 -1.52
CA GLU A 59 -8.22 -12.66 -2.26
C GLU A 59 -8.47 -11.76 -3.48
N GLU A 60 -9.71 -11.74 -3.95
CA GLU A 60 -10.14 -10.93 -5.08
C GLU A 60 -9.94 -9.42 -4.84
N GLU A 61 -9.82 -8.92 -3.61
CA GLU A 61 -9.84 -7.46 -3.39
C GLU A 61 -8.62 -6.71 -3.95
N SER A 62 -7.43 -7.33 -3.97
CA SER A 62 -6.20 -6.71 -4.49
C SER A 62 -6.21 -6.63 -6.02
N ASP A 63 -6.47 -7.76 -6.68
CA ASP A 63 -6.61 -7.84 -8.14
C ASP A 63 -7.86 -7.09 -8.64
N LEU A 64 -8.99 -7.13 -7.91
CA LEU A 64 -10.18 -6.35 -8.25
C LEU A 64 -9.92 -4.87 -8.10
N SER A 65 -9.21 -4.41 -7.06
CA SER A 65 -8.91 -2.99 -6.89
C SER A 65 -8.05 -2.48 -8.03
N ASP A 66 -6.99 -3.21 -8.41
CA ASP A 66 -6.17 -2.85 -9.57
C ASP A 66 -7.00 -2.87 -10.87
N ASN A 67 -7.78 -3.93 -11.12
CA ASN A 67 -8.58 -4.05 -12.33
C ASN A 67 -9.73 -3.02 -12.38
N PHE A 68 -10.35 -2.70 -11.24
CA PHE A 68 -11.44 -1.74 -11.09
C PHE A 68 -10.93 -0.30 -11.18
N ILE A 69 -9.81 0.04 -10.54
CA ILE A 69 -9.14 1.34 -10.65
C ILE A 69 -8.77 1.56 -12.12
N VAL A 70 -8.11 0.58 -12.76
CA VAL A 70 -7.75 0.65 -14.18
C VAL A 70 -8.98 0.78 -15.08
N LYS A 71 -10.02 -0.04 -14.90
CA LYS A 71 -11.26 0.03 -15.71
C LYS A 71 -12.06 1.32 -15.49
N THR A 72 -12.13 1.80 -14.25
CA THR A 72 -12.83 3.05 -13.91
C THR A 72 -12.08 4.23 -14.51
N CYS A 73 -10.76 4.26 -14.41
CA CYS A 73 -9.94 5.28 -15.05
C CYS A 73 -10.07 5.24 -16.58
N GLN A 74 -10.01 4.06 -17.20
CA GLN A 74 -10.21 3.91 -18.65
C GLN A 74 -11.62 4.32 -19.11
N LYS A 75 -12.63 4.23 -18.24
CA LYS A 75 -14.01 4.64 -18.52
C LYS A 75 -14.21 6.15 -18.42
N PHE A 76 -13.51 6.82 -17.51
CA PHE A 76 -13.61 8.27 -17.31
C PHE A 76 -12.60 9.07 -18.12
N ILE A 77 -11.48 8.47 -18.50
CA ILE A 77 -10.39 9.11 -19.25
C ILE A 77 -10.35 8.51 -20.66
N PRO A 78 -10.68 9.26 -21.72
CA PRO A 78 -10.52 8.79 -23.09
C PRO A 78 -9.03 8.63 -23.40
N VAL A 79 -8.55 7.39 -23.33
CA VAL A 79 -7.17 6.99 -23.63
C VAL A 79 -7.01 6.95 -25.15
N THR A 80 -5.94 7.54 -25.68
CA THR A 80 -5.55 7.36 -27.08
C THR A 80 -4.53 6.24 -27.19
N ASP A 81 -4.60 5.44 -28.25
CA ASP A 81 -3.55 4.44 -28.59
C ASP A 81 -2.27 5.08 -29.12
N TYR A 82 -2.22 6.42 -29.27
CA TYR A 82 -1.15 7.12 -29.95
C TYR A 82 -0.19 7.79 -28.95
N TYR A 83 0.98 7.17 -28.80
CA TYR A 83 2.08 7.64 -27.95
C TYR A 83 2.87 8.74 -28.67
N ASP A 84 2.42 9.98 -28.58
CA ASP A 84 3.12 11.14 -29.18
C ASP A 84 3.77 12.02 -28.09
N GLY A 85 4.92 11.55 -27.59
CA GLY A 85 5.98 12.30 -26.90
C GLY A 85 5.64 13.28 -25.75
N ASP A 86 6.26 13.07 -24.58
CA ASP A 86 6.50 14.01 -23.44
C ASP A 86 5.34 14.90 -22.90
N ARG A 87 4.13 14.87 -23.48
CA ARG A 87 2.99 15.71 -23.09
C ARG A 87 1.93 14.86 -22.39
N PHE A 88 1.62 15.20 -21.14
CA PHE A 88 0.59 14.52 -20.33
C PHE A 88 -0.81 14.60 -20.95
N LEU A 89 -1.06 15.65 -21.73
CA LEU A 89 -2.31 15.95 -22.40
C LEU A 89 -2.03 16.27 -23.87
N ILE A 90 -2.73 15.60 -24.78
CA ILE A 90 -2.65 15.87 -26.22
C ILE A 90 -4.00 16.41 -26.65
N ASN A 91 -4.02 17.59 -27.26
CA ASN A 91 -5.21 18.09 -27.94
C ASN A 91 -5.23 17.49 -29.35
N GLN A 92 -6.14 16.54 -29.58
CA GLN A 92 -6.43 16.02 -30.92
C GLN A 92 -7.87 16.41 -31.26
N ASP A 93 -8.06 17.07 -32.40
CA ASP A 93 -9.37 17.46 -32.95
C ASP A 93 -10.24 18.30 -31.99
N GLY A 94 -9.63 19.19 -31.19
CA GLY A 94 -10.35 20.06 -30.25
C GLY A 94 -10.78 19.38 -28.96
N ILE A 95 -10.43 18.10 -28.78
CA ILE A 95 -10.72 17.31 -27.59
C ILE A 95 -9.40 17.06 -26.84
N TRP A 96 -9.37 17.41 -25.56
CA TRP A 96 -8.26 17.09 -24.67
C TRP A 96 -8.28 15.58 -24.39
N LYS A 97 -7.27 14.86 -24.88
CA LYS A 97 -7.11 13.43 -24.63
C LYS A 97 -5.92 13.19 -23.71
N ALA A 98 -6.08 12.27 -22.77
CA ALA A 98 -5.02 11.91 -21.82
C ALA A 98 -4.07 10.89 -22.44
N THR A 99 -2.79 11.03 -22.15
CA THR A 99 -1.79 10.04 -22.55
C THR A 99 -1.79 8.81 -21.63
N PRO A 100 -1.25 7.67 -22.11
CA PRO A 100 -1.01 6.49 -21.26
C PRO A 100 -0.17 6.78 -20.02
N LEU A 101 0.70 7.80 -20.08
CA LEU A 101 1.49 8.26 -18.94
C LEU A 101 0.64 8.91 -17.85
N LEU A 102 -0.36 9.72 -18.22
CA LEU A 102 -1.30 10.32 -17.26
C LEU A 102 -2.21 9.24 -16.65
N LEU A 103 -2.67 8.27 -17.45
CA LEU A 103 -3.46 7.14 -16.94
C LEU A 103 -2.67 6.35 -15.90
N THR A 104 -1.42 6.03 -16.19
CA THR A 104 -0.54 5.30 -15.27
C THR A 104 -0.32 6.09 -13.97
N LEU A 105 -0.13 7.41 -14.07
CA LEU A 105 0.00 8.29 -12.90
C LEU A 105 -1.25 8.23 -12.02
N VAL A 106 -2.44 8.38 -12.61
CA VAL A 106 -3.72 8.37 -11.88
C VAL A 106 -3.97 7.00 -11.23
N VAL A 107 -3.65 5.90 -11.92
CA VAL A 107 -3.77 4.55 -11.34
C VAL A 107 -2.86 4.40 -10.13
N ILE A 108 -1.60 4.84 -10.23
CA ILE A 108 -0.66 4.80 -9.09
C ILE A 108 -1.17 5.65 -7.92
N GLU A 109 -1.68 6.85 -8.18
CA GLU A 109 -2.20 7.75 -7.15
C GLU A 109 -3.44 7.14 -6.45
N LEU A 110 -4.38 6.58 -7.22
CA LEU A 110 -5.57 5.91 -6.67
C LEU A 110 -5.21 4.64 -5.91
N SER A 111 -4.23 3.88 -6.39
CA SER A 111 -3.73 2.68 -5.71
C SER A 111 -3.04 3.04 -4.40
N ASP A 112 -2.29 4.15 -4.34
CA ASP A 112 -1.69 4.63 -3.09
C ASP A 112 -2.75 5.11 -2.09
N ILE A 113 -3.83 5.76 -2.56
CA ILE A 113 -5.00 6.08 -1.70
C ILE A 113 -5.67 4.81 -1.17
N ALA A 114 -5.87 3.80 -2.02
CA ALA A 114 -6.43 2.52 -1.59
C ALA A 114 -5.53 1.84 -0.55
N PHE A 115 -4.22 1.82 -0.78
CA PHE A 115 -3.22 1.31 0.16
C PHE A 115 -3.20 2.10 1.49
N ALA A 116 -3.46 3.41 1.43
CA ALA A 116 -3.55 4.26 2.60
C ALA A 116 -4.73 3.89 3.50
N VAL A 117 -5.84 3.38 2.97
CA VAL A 117 -7.02 2.98 3.76
C VAL A 117 -6.69 1.88 4.78
N ASP A 118 -5.80 0.95 4.44
CA ASP A 118 -5.40 -0.13 5.35
C ASP A 118 -4.14 0.26 6.17
N SER A 119 -3.12 0.76 5.47
CA SER A 119 -1.82 1.01 6.10
C SER A 119 -1.78 2.21 7.05
N ILE A 120 -2.58 3.26 6.80
CA ILE A 120 -2.60 4.45 7.67
C ILE A 120 -3.21 4.12 9.04
N PRO A 121 -4.42 3.52 9.13
CA PRO A 121 -4.95 3.03 10.39
C PRO A 121 -3.97 2.16 11.16
N ALA A 122 -3.33 1.21 10.47
CA ALA A 122 -2.41 0.27 11.10
C ALA A 122 -1.20 0.99 11.71
N ILE A 123 -0.59 1.91 10.97
CA ILE A 123 0.57 2.68 11.45
C ILE A 123 0.20 3.54 12.66
N PHE A 124 -0.96 4.21 12.62
CA PHE A 124 -1.43 5.02 13.75
C PHE A 124 -1.80 4.20 14.98
N GLY A 125 -2.24 2.96 14.78
CA GLY A 125 -2.41 2.01 15.87
C GLY A 125 -1.09 1.62 16.54
N VAL A 126 0.04 1.64 15.83
CA VAL A 126 1.36 1.32 16.40
C VAL A 126 2.04 2.54 17.01
N THR A 127 2.06 3.68 16.31
CA THR A 127 2.72 4.91 16.76
C THR A 127 2.00 6.16 16.26
N ARG A 128 2.08 7.24 17.02
CA ARG A 128 1.51 8.56 16.65
C ARG A 128 2.58 9.62 16.36
N ASP A 129 3.86 9.24 16.38
CA ASP A 129 4.96 10.15 16.09
C ASP A 129 5.10 10.36 14.57
N PRO A 130 4.83 11.58 14.04
CA PRO A 130 4.92 11.84 12.61
C PRO A 130 6.30 11.56 12.02
N LEU A 131 7.38 11.74 12.79
CA LEU A 131 8.74 11.52 12.30
C LEU A 131 9.01 10.02 12.09
N ILE A 132 8.53 9.17 13.00
CA ILE A 132 8.66 7.71 12.87
C ILE A 132 7.85 7.24 11.66
N ILE A 133 6.64 7.77 11.47
CA ILE A 133 5.76 7.40 10.37
C ILE A 133 6.37 7.79 9.02
N LEU A 134 6.79 9.06 8.89
CA LEU A 134 7.36 9.57 7.64
C LEU A 134 8.68 8.88 7.28
N SER A 135 9.58 8.72 8.25
CA SER A 135 10.87 8.05 8.02
C SER A 135 10.69 6.58 7.64
N SER A 136 9.86 5.83 8.38
CA SER A 136 9.53 4.43 8.07
C SER A 136 8.95 4.28 6.66
N ASN A 137 8.06 5.19 6.26
CA ASN A 137 7.44 5.13 4.94
C ASN A 137 8.43 5.40 3.80
N ILE A 138 9.33 6.39 3.96
CA ILE A 138 10.40 6.66 3.00
C ILE A 138 11.34 5.45 2.91
N PHE A 139 11.70 4.83 4.03
CA PHE A 139 12.51 3.60 4.07
C PHE A 139 11.80 2.44 3.38
N ALA A 140 10.49 2.27 3.59
CA ALA A 140 9.70 1.24 2.94
C ALA A 140 9.73 1.40 1.42
N ILE A 141 9.45 2.58 0.88
CA ILE A 141 9.47 2.83 -0.57
C ILE A 141 10.88 2.62 -1.16
N SER A 142 11.91 3.13 -0.48
CA SER A 142 13.30 3.02 -0.94
C SER A 142 13.79 1.57 -0.92
N GLY A 143 13.43 0.82 0.13
CA GLY A 143 13.82 -0.58 0.32
C GLY A 143 13.03 -1.54 -0.58
N LEU A 144 11.72 -1.33 -0.72
CA LEU A 144 10.85 -2.17 -1.55
C LEU A 144 11.31 -2.19 -3.00
N ARG A 145 11.84 -1.10 -3.55
CA ARG A 145 12.36 -1.11 -4.93
C ARG A 145 13.54 -2.08 -5.11
N SER A 146 14.42 -2.17 -4.12
CA SER A 146 15.53 -3.12 -4.14
C SER A 146 15.05 -4.54 -3.85
N LEU A 147 14.07 -4.69 -2.94
CA LEU A 147 13.59 -5.97 -2.49
C LEU A 147 12.63 -6.62 -3.50
N TYR A 148 11.89 -5.82 -4.27
CA TYR A 148 10.97 -6.28 -5.30
C TYR A 148 11.65 -7.15 -6.35
N VAL A 149 12.86 -6.77 -6.77
CA VAL A 149 13.65 -7.56 -7.74
C VAL A 149 14.03 -8.93 -7.16
N LEU A 150 14.22 -9.03 -5.84
CA LEU A 150 14.55 -10.28 -5.17
C LEU A 150 13.29 -11.10 -4.85
N ILE A 151 12.19 -10.44 -4.48
CA ILE A 151 10.94 -11.09 -4.05
C ILE A 151 10.07 -11.50 -5.24
N SER A 152 10.15 -10.83 -6.40
CA SER A 152 9.31 -11.14 -7.56
C SER A 152 9.45 -12.57 -8.06
N GLU A 153 10.59 -13.21 -7.80
CA GLU A 153 10.81 -14.64 -8.11
C GLU A 153 10.22 -15.57 -7.05
N SER A 154 10.08 -15.13 -5.81
CA SER A 154 9.59 -15.93 -4.67
C SER A 154 8.16 -15.58 -4.24
N MET A 155 7.46 -14.64 -4.90
CA MET A 155 6.10 -14.24 -4.49
C MET A 155 5.10 -15.41 -4.53
N SER A 156 5.24 -16.33 -5.48
CA SER A 156 4.40 -17.52 -5.57
C SER A 156 4.56 -18.49 -4.39
N GLU A 157 5.61 -18.33 -3.59
CA GLU A 157 5.95 -19.21 -2.46
C GLU A 157 5.52 -18.62 -1.10
N LEU A 158 4.98 -17.40 -1.08
CA LEU A 158 4.63 -16.64 0.12
C LEU A 158 3.17 -16.84 0.59
N GLU A 159 2.63 -18.06 0.51
CA GLU A 159 1.27 -18.42 0.91
C GLU A 159 0.90 -18.00 2.36
N TYR A 160 1.83 -18.07 3.32
CA TYR A 160 1.54 -17.71 4.71
C TYR A 160 1.67 -16.21 5.02
N LEU A 161 2.07 -15.39 4.04
CA LEU A 161 2.20 -13.95 4.26
C LEU A 161 0.84 -13.28 4.41
N GLN A 162 -0.13 -13.67 3.60
CA GLN A 162 -1.50 -13.16 3.66
C GLN A 162 -2.16 -13.40 5.04
N PRO A 163 -2.22 -14.63 5.58
CA PRO A 163 -2.75 -14.82 6.93
C PRO A 163 -1.93 -14.11 8.01
N ALA A 164 -0.61 -13.98 7.86
CA ALA A 164 0.21 -13.22 8.81
C ALA A 164 -0.16 -11.73 8.85
N VAL A 165 -0.40 -11.11 7.68
CA VAL A 165 -0.92 -9.73 7.59
C VAL A 165 -2.31 -9.64 8.24
N GLY A 166 -3.19 -10.61 8.01
CA GLY A 166 -4.53 -10.65 8.62
C GLY A 166 -4.48 -10.68 10.15
N ILE A 167 -3.57 -11.47 10.72
CA ILE A 167 -3.34 -11.50 12.19
C ILE A 167 -2.86 -10.13 12.67
N VAL A 168 -1.92 -9.51 11.97
CA VAL A 168 -1.37 -8.20 12.32
C VAL A 168 -2.45 -7.11 12.30
N LEU A 169 -3.26 -7.06 11.25
CA LEU A 169 -4.36 -6.09 11.13
C LEU A 169 -5.39 -6.28 12.25
N GLY A 170 -5.76 -7.53 12.54
CA GLY A 170 -6.69 -7.85 13.62
C GLY A 170 -6.14 -7.45 15.00
N PHE A 171 -4.86 -7.73 15.23
CA PHE A 171 -4.16 -7.34 16.46
C PHE A 171 -4.11 -5.81 16.64
N ILE A 172 -3.75 -5.06 15.60
CA ILE A 172 -3.68 -3.59 15.67
C ILE A 172 -5.09 -3.00 15.85
N GLY A 173 -6.10 -3.50 15.14
CA GLY A 173 -7.49 -3.06 15.31
C GLY A 173 -7.99 -3.30 16.74
N ALA A 174 -7.74 -4.49 17.30
CA ALA A 174 -8.06 -4.79 18.69
C ALA A 174 -7.30 -3.87 19.66
N LYS A 175 -6.00 -3.64 19.44
CA LYS A 175 -5.17 -2.73 20.25
C LYS A 175 -5.76 -1.32 20.26
N MET A 176 -6.18 -0.79 19.11
CA MET A 176 -6.79 0.54 19.03
C MET A 176 -8.08 0.67 19.84
N ILE A 177 -8.89 -0.40 19.94
CA ILE A 177 -10.07 -0.45 20.82
C ILE A 177 -9.64 -0.50 22.29
N PHE A 178 -8.62 -1.29 22.63
CA PHE A 178 -8.10 -1.36 24.01
C PHE A 178 -7.51 -0.03 24.49
N ASP A 179 -6.78 0.67 23.62
CA ASP A 179 -6.25 2.01 23.88
C ASP A 179 -7.41 2.99 24.16
N PHE A 180 -8.52 2.90 23.41
CA PHE A 180 -9.74 3.68 23.67
C PHE A 180 -10.43 3.31 25.00
N CYS A 181 -10.37 2.05 25.42
CA CYS A 181 -10.88 1.60 26.72
C CYS A 181 -9.98 1.96 27.92
N GLY A 182 -8.84 2.63 27.70
CA GLY A 182 -7.95 3.13 28.74
C GLY A 182 -6.75 2.22 29.07
N TYR A 183 -6.58 1.10 28.37
CA TYR A 183 -5.43 0.21 28.54
C TYR A 183 -4.33 0.59 27.53
N HIS A 184 -3.34 1.35 27.97
CA HIS A 184 -2.23 1.75 27.10
C HIS A 184 -1.26 0.58 26.89
N ILE A 185 -1.30 -0.02 25.70
CA ILE A 185 -0.34 -1.05 25.32
C ILE A 185 0.96 -0.36 24.85
N PRO A 186 2.12 -0.65 25.46
CA PRO A 186 3.37 -0.04 25.05
C PRO A 186 3.67 -0.35 23.58
N THR A 187 4.14 0.67 22.86
CA THR A 187 4.44 0.60 21.42
C THR A 187 5.49 -0.46 21.11
N GLU A 188 6.47 -0.66 22.00
CA GLU A 188 7.49 -1.71 21.88
C GLU A 188 6.89 -3.12 21.82
N ALA A 189 5.91 -3.42 22.67
CA ALA A 189 5.25 -4.72 22.67
C ALA A 189 4.45 -4.94 21.39
N SER A 190 3.75 -3.90 20.93
CA SER A 190 3.02 -3.94 19.66
C SER A 190 3.96 -4.18 18.48
N LEU A 191 5.09 -3.46 18.42
CA LEU A 191 6.09 -3.62 17.37
C LEU A 191 6.73 -5.03 17.40
N ALA A 192 7.00 -5.58 18.58
CA ALA A 192 7.52 -6.93 18.74
C ALA A 192 6.54 -7.99 18.21
N VAL A 193 5.25 -7.86 18.51
CA VAL A 193 4.19 -8.77 18.01
C VAL A 193 4.10 -8.69 16.48
N VAL A 194 4.05 -7.49 15.91
CA VAL A 194 3.98 -7.30 14.46
C VAL A 194 5.20 -7.90 13.77
N THR A 195 6.40 -7.58 14.26
CA THR A 195 7.66 -8.09 13.70
C THR A 195 7.72 -9.61 13.78
N THR A 196 7.27 -10.20 14.90
CA THR A 196 7.26 -11.65 15.10
C THR A 196 6.26 -12.34 14.17
N CYS A 197 5.05 -11.79 14.02
CA CYS A 197 4.04 -12.35 13.12
C CYS A 197 4.51 -12.31 11.65
N LEU A 198 5.00 -11.16 11.18
CA LEU A 198 5.44 -11.02 9.79
C LEU A 198 6.69 -11.85 9.50
N SER A 199 7.70 -11.80 10.38
CA SER A 199 8.91 -12.62 10.22
C SER A 199 8.57 -14.11 10.28
N GLY A 200 7.67 -14.51 11.18
CA GLY A 200 7.17 -15.88 11.29
C GLY A 200 6.46 -16.33 10.02
N GLY A 201 5.57 -15.50 9.46
CA GLY A 201 4.88 -15.77 8.20
C GLY A 201 5.86 -15.98 7.04
N VAL A 202 6.84 -15.08 6.89
CA VAL A 202 7.88 -15.21 5.86
C VAL A 202 8.70 -16.48 6.04
N ILE A 203 9.19 -16.77 7.26
CA ILE A 203 10.01 -17.96 7.53
C ILE A 203 9.23 -19.25 7.29
N LEU A 204 7.97 -19.32 7.73
CA LEU A 204 7.12 -20.49 7.51
C LEU A 204 6.83 -20.71 6.02
N SER A 205 6.61 -19.64 5.27
CA SER A 205 6.38 -19.74 3.84
C SER A 205 7.61 -20.24 3.08
N LEU A 206 8.79 -19.69 3.37
CA LEU A 206 10.04 -20.16 2.75
C LEU A 206 10.36 -21.62 3.14
N ARG A 207 10.04 -22.05 4.36
CA ARG A 207 10.24 -23.44 4.80
C ARG A 207 9.34 -24.42 4.06
N LYS A 208 8.08 -24.05 3.81
CA LYS A 208 7.15 -24.89 3.04
C LYS A 208 7.59 -25.01 1.58
N ALA A 209 7.93 -23.88 0.95
CA ALA A 209 8.40 -23.87 -0.43
C ALA A 209 9.65 -24.74 -0.65
N SER A 210 10.64 -24.65 0.24
CA SER A 210 11.84 -25.51 0.20
C SER A 210 11.56 -27.00 0.48
N SER A 211 10.46 -27.32 1.16
CA SER A 211 10.05 -28.71 1.41
C SER A 211 9.38 -29.33 0.18
N GLU A 212 8.57 -28.56 -0.55
CA GLU A 212 7.89 -29.03 -1.77
C GLU A 212 8.85 -29.28 -2.94
N GLU A 213 9.95 -28.53 -3.00
CA GLU A 213 11.01 -28.72 -4.00
C GLU A 213 11.89 -29.94 -3.70
N ARG A 214 11.82 -30.50 -2.48
CA ARG A 214 12.60 -31.66 -2.04
C ARG A 214 11.89 -33.00 -2.21
N ASP A 215 10.59 -32.97 -2.52
CA ASP A 215 9.72 -34.14 -2.77
C ASP A 215 9.45 -34.36 -4.28
N LYS A 216 10.06 -33.57 -5.17
CA LYS A 216 10.07 -33.76 -6.63
C LYS A 216 11.42 -34.30 -7.09
#